data_AF-A0A3A6HIC3-F1
#
_entry.id   AF-A0A3A6HIC3-F1
#
_cell.length_a   1.000
_cell.length_b   1.000
_cell.length_c   1.000
_cell.angle_alpha   90.00
_cell.angle_beta   90.00
_cell.angle_gamma   90.00
#
_symmetry.space_group_name_H-M   'P 1'
#
loop_
_entity.id
_entity.type
_entity.pdbx_description
1 polymer ?
#
loop_
_entity_poly.entity_id
_entity_poly.type
_entity_poly.pdbx_seq_one_letter_code
_entity_poly.pdbx_strand_id
1 'polypeptide(L)'
;MDLINQFIENYKKKIKFYETAGRIAADMLEDSLRSSGIRAMVTSRAKSPGRLKIKVSQRNEKRETPYKNMGEIYADIADLSGVRVSLYFPGDRAKADRVINNLFAVAETKKFPVQSKQPSYNKRFSGYWATHYRASMKEESLEKSKLKYAPVRLEIQVASVLMHAWSEVEHDLVYKPLQGTLSDEELSILDELNGLVLSGEIALERLQAAGNERIQSKNTAFNNQYDLAAYLYNYLSTRYKRFDIEPRMGNVELLLRLMGRLKIANVKELEPILKSTKLVNDKRTITEQLIDQIICGNEKRYHLYRELRAPGEKLAKDQFQAMEYFMKPWISLETVLGRLTLKSNPKARGTFNVNSLKRMKVLSKESLDKVVALRNARNGLVHGIEYPTTAAMIKMGDDVRSILSQLSDAPQNT
;
A
#
# COMPACT_ATOMS: atom_id res chain seq x y z
N MET A 1 42.33 8.42 18.26
CA MET A 1 40.96 8.30 18.80
C MET A 1 40.48 6.88 18.62
N ASP A 2 39.84 6.28 19.62
CA ASP A 2 39.15 4.99 19.50
C ASP A 2 38.14 4.99 18.33
N LEU A 3 38.09 3.91 17.55
CA LEU A 3 37.28 3.79 16.32
C LEU A 3 35.79 4.03 16.59
N ILE A 4 35.27 3.54 17.72
CA ILE A 4 33.87 3.73 18.10
C ILE A 4 33.59 5.21 18.34
N ASN A 5 34.46 5.90 19.09
CA ASN A 5 34.31 7.34 19.30
C ASN A 5 34.35 8.13 17.98
N GLN A 6 35.25 7.79 17.05
CA GLN A 6 35.28 8.42 15.72
C GLN A 6 33.98 8.20 14.94
N PHE A 7 33.44 6.99 14.98
CA PHE A 7 32.16 6.65 14.35
C PHE A 7 31.01 7.48 14.94
N ILE A 8 30.96 7.63 16.27
CA ILE A 8 29.91 8.41 16.94
C ILE A 8 30.00 9.90 16.55
N GLU A 9 31.19 10.48 16.46
CA GLU A 9 31.36 11.86 16.00
C GLU A 9 30.98 12.03 14.52
N ASN A 10 31.27 11.04 13.67
CA ASN A 10 30.79 11.03 12.28
C ASN A 10 29.26 10.97 12.21
N TYR A 11 28.64 10.10 13.02
CA TYR A 11 27.20 9.94 13.08
C TYR A 11 26.50 11.20 13.59
N LYS A 12 27.02 11.88 14.61
CA LYS A 12 26.47 13.17 15.10
C LYS A 12 26.34 14.20 13.98
N LYS A 13 27.34 14.29 13.09
CA LYS A 13 27.30 15.19 11.93
C LYS A 13 26.21 14.81 10.90
N LYS A 14 25.82 13.53 10.87
CA LYS A 14 24.83 12.96 9.93
C LYS A 14 23.45 12.71 10.57
N ILE A 15 23.22 13.05 11.83
CA ILE A 15 21.97 12.70 12.52
C ILE A 15 20.74 13.22 11.79
N LYS A 16 20.77 14.49 11.34
CA LYS A 16 19.69 15.12 10.56
C LYS A 16 19.39 14.40 9.24
N PHE A 17 20.40 13.76 8.64
CA PHE A 17 20.24 12.98 7.41
C PHE A 17 19.42 11.70 7.68
N TYR A 18 19.71 10.98 8.76
CA TYR A 18 18.93 9.81 9.18
C TYR A 18 17.54 10.17 9.70
N GLU A 19 17.39 11.30 10.40
CA GLU A 19 16.08 11.84 10.82
C GLU A 19 15.22 12.16 9.62
N THR A 20 15.77 12.85 8.62
CA THR A 20 15.03 13.21 7.41
C THR A 20 14.63 11.99 6.60
N ALA A 21 15.53 11.00 6.44
CA ALA A 21 15.20 9.74 5.78
C ALA A 21 14.06 8.99 6.51
N GLY A 22 14.12 8.93 7.84
CA GLY A 22 13.08 8.32 8.65
C GLY A 22 11.73 9.03 8.53
N ARG A 23 11.73 10.37 8.51
CA ARG A 23 10.52 11.18 8.32
C ARG A 23 9.88 10.94 6.96
N ILE A 24 10.67 10.98 5.88
CA ILE A 24 10.17 10.71 4.52
C ILE A 24 9.51 9.32 4.47
N ALA A 25 10.18 8.30 5.01
CA ALA A 25 9.64 6.94 5.04
C ALA A 25 8.36 6.84 5.90
N ALA A 26 8.29 7.55 7.02
CA ALA A 26 7.10 7.60 7.86
C ALA A 26 5.92 8.26 7.14
N ASP A 27 6.13 9.40 6.49
CA ASP A 27 5.10 10.11 5.71
C ASP A 27 4.54 9.21 4.59
N MET A 28 5.44 8.54 3.84
CA MET A 28 5.06 7.59 2.78
C MET A 28 4.21 6.43 3.33
N LEU A 29 4.60 5.86 4.48
CA LEU A 29 3.87 4.77 5.12
C LEU A 29 2.51 5.23 5.64
N GLU A 30 2.46 6.36 6.33
CA GLU A 30 1.23 6.91 6.90
C GLU A 30 0.20 7.17 5.80
N ASP A 31 0.60 7.84 4.72
CA ASP A 31 -0.26 8.13 3.58
C ASP A 31 -0.77 6.85 2.90
N SER A 32 0.10 5.87 2.70
CA SER A 32 -0.29 4.62 2.06
C SER A 32 -1.18 3.75 2.94
N LEU A 33 -0.94 3.68 4.26
CA LEU A 33 -1.78 2.94 5.20
C LEU A 33 -3.16 3.60 5.30
N ARG A 34 -3.22 4.92 5.48
CA ARG A 34 -4.45 5.70 5.56
C ARG A 34 -5.30 5.56 4.30
N SER A 35 -4.70 5.73 3.13
CA SER A 35 -5.40 5.62 1.84
C SER A 35 -5.83 4.19 1.52
N SER A 36 -5.11 3.17 2.01
CA SER A 36 -5.50 1.75 1.91
C SER A 36 -6.56 1.33 2.94
N GLY A 37 -7.02 2.27 3.78
CA GLY A 37 -8.01 2.02 4.83
C GLY A 37 -7.50 1.15 5.97
N ILE A 38 -6.22 1.27 6.32
CA ILE A 38 -5.60 0.61 7.48
C ILE A 38 -5.38 1.67 8.56
N ARG A 39 -5.89 1.42 9.77
CA ARG A 39 -5.76 2.35 10.89
C ARG A 39 -4.44 2.14 11.63
N ALA A 40 -3.55 3.11 11.54
CA ALA A 40 -2.25 3.07 12.19
C ALA A 40 -1.77 4.48 12.54
N MET A 41 -0.89 4.56 13.55
CA MET A 41 -0.03 5.72 13.79
C MET A 41 1.38 5.39 13.32
N VAL A 42 2.02 6.30 12.61
CA VAL A 42 3.40 6.12 12.14
C VAL A 42 4.30 7.18 12.77
N THR A 43 5.41 6.76 13.37
CA THR A 43 6.41 7.67 13.94
C THR A 43 7.80 7.28 13.45
N SER A 44 8.74 8.22 13.45
CA SER A 44 10.14 7.94 13.10
C SER A 44 11.10 8.62 14.07
N ARG A 45 12.30 8.04 14.19
CA ARG A 45 13.39 8.62 14.96
C ARG A 45 14.75 8.14 14.45
N ALA A 46 15.75 9.01 14.51
CA ALA A 46 17.13 8.58 14.41
C ALA A 46 17.64 8.04 15.75
N LYS A 47 18.65 7.17 15.72
CA LYS A 47 19.24 6.61 16.95
C LYS A 47 19.93 7.73 17.75
N SER A 48 19.69 7.79 19.05
CA SER A 48 20.43 8.71 19.93
C SER A 48 21.93 8.37 19.92
N PRO A 49 22.85 9.35 19.78
CA PRO A 49 24.30 9.10 19.77
C PRO A 49 24.80 8.37 21.02
N GLY A 50 24.27 8.71 22.20
CA GLY A 50 24.63 8.05 23.45
C GLY A 50 24.21 6.57 23.47
N ARG A 51 22.96 6.28 23.10
CA ARG A 51 22.46 4.89 22.99
C ARG A 51 23.19 4.11 21.88
N LEU A 52 23.56 4.79 20.80
CA LEU A 52 24.32 4.19 19.71
C LEU A 52 25.72 3.78 20.18
N LYS A 53 26.42 4.64 20.93
CA LYS A 53 27.74 4.32 21.50
C LYS A 53 27.69 3.06 22.35
N ILE A 54 26.75 2.99 23.31
CA ILE A 54 26.55 1.82 24.17
C ILE A 54 26.30 0.56 23.33
N LYS A 55 25.37 0.65 22.37
CA LYS A 55 25.02 -0.49 21.50
C LYS A 55 26.21 -0.99 20.67
N VAL A 56 26.99 -0.08 20.09
CA VAL A 56 28.18 -0.44 19.29
C VAL A 56 29.25 -1.06 20.17
N SER A 57 29.53 -0.50 21.35
CA SER A 57 30.48 -1.08 22.31
C SER A 57 30.09 -2.49 22.75
N GLN A 58 28.84 -2.68 23.20
CA GLN A 58 28.34 -4.00 23.62
C GLN A 58 28.37 -5.03 22.48
N ARG A 59 28.12 -4.61 21.24
CA ARG A 59 28.25 -5.51 20.09
C ARG A 59 29.70 -5.82 19.78
N ASN A 60 30.58 -4.83 19.84
CA ASN A 60 32.01 -5.02 19.59
C ASN A 60 32.64 -5.99 20.59
N GLU A 61 32.26 -5.91 21.88
CA GLU A 61 32.69 -6.83 22.94
C GLU A 61 32.26 -8.28 22.71
N LYS A 62 31.10 -8.49 22.07
CA LYS A 62 30.56 -9.83 21.77
C LYS A 62 31.09 -10.43 20.47
N ARG A 63 31.85 -9.68 19.67
CA ARG A 63 32.42 -10.18 18.41
C ARG A 63 33.74 -10.88 18.69
N GLU A 64 34.00 -11.96 17.95
CA GLU A 64 35.30 -12.64 17.97
C GLU A 64 36.43 -11.68 17.53
N THR A 65 36.16 -10.87 16.50
CA THR A 65 37.08 -9.84 16.02
C THR A 65 36.46 -8.45 16.15
N PRO A 66 37.16 -7.48 16.79
CA PRO A 66 36.71 -6.10 16.86
C PRO A 66 36.51 -5.48 15.48
N TYR A 67 35.68 -4.43 15.41
CA TYR A 67 35.48 -3.65 14.19
C TYR A 67 36.81 -3.10 13.65
N LYS A 68 37.03 -3.29 12.35
CA LYS A 68 38.26 -2.83 11.68
C LYS A 68 38.12 -1.44 11.09
N ASN A 69 36.89 -1.03 10.75
CA ASN A 69 36.60 0.26 10.12
C ASN A 69 35.15 0.69 10.39
N MET A 70 34.82 1.96 10.08
CA MET A 70 33.46 2.50 10.27
C MET A 70 32.41 1.81 9.39
N GLY A 71 32.80 1.31 8.22
CA GLY A 71 31.90 0.63 7.28
C GLY A 71 31.29 -0.63 7.89
N GLU A 72 32.07 -1.41 8.63
CA GLU A 72 31.57 -2.58 9.37
C GLU A 72 30.53 -2.20 10.44
N ILE A 73 30.73 -1.06 11.14
CA ILE A 73 29.76 -0.57 12.12
C ILE A 73 28.46 -0.12 11.43
N TYR A 74 28.57 0.62 10.32
CA TYR A 74 27.40 1.02 9.52
C TYR A 74 26.64 -0.20 8.97
N ALA A 75 27.34 -1.26 8.56
CA ALA A 75 26.75 -2.50 8.08
C ALA A 75 26.08 -3.31 9.21
N ASP A 76 26.60 -3.27 10.44
CA ASP A 76 26.06 -4.02 11.58
C ASP A 76 24.81 -3.36 12.21
N ILE A 77 24.79 -2.03 12.34
CA ILE A 77 23.72 -1.31 13.03
C ILE A 77 22.56 -0.98 12.08
N ALA A 78 21.48 -1.75 12.19
CA ALA A 78 20.32 -1.65 11.29
C ALA A 78 19.39 -0.46 11.60
N ASP A 79 19.37 0.03 12.85
CA ASP A 79 18.38 0.95 13.39
C ASP A 79 18.91 2.38 13.58
N LEU A 80 19.79 2.83 12.66
CA LEU A 80 20.24 4.23 12.65
C LEU A 80 19.09 5.19 12.33
N SER A 81 18.16 4.76 11.48
CA SER A 81 16.87 5.41 11.24
C SER A 81 15.76 4.37 11.44
N GLY A 82 14.91 4.59 12.45
CA GLY A 82 13.83 3.69 12.81
C GLY A 82 12.47 4.31 12.50
N VAL A 83 11.56 3.50 11.98
CA VAL A 83 10.15 3.85 11.76
C VAL A 83 9.27 2.88 12.53
N ARG A 84 8.26 3.38 13.22
CA ARG A 84 7.32 2.59 14.02
C ARG A 84 5.93 2.74 13.46
N VAL A 85 5.32 1.62 13.12
CA VAL A 85 3.92 1.52 12.71
C VAL A 85 3.14 0.86 13.84
N SER A 86 2.30 1.65 14.51
CA SER A 86 1.44 1.22 15.61
C SER A 86 0.03 0.98 15.09
N LEU A 87 -0.32 -0.29 14.84
CA LEU A 87 -1.65 -0.69 14.35
C LEU A 87 -2.71 -0.55 15.43
N TYR A 88 -3.88 -0.01 15.07
CA TYR A 88 -4.99 0.11 16.01
C TYR A 88 -5.69 -1.24 16.21
N PHE A 89 -5.71 -2.06 15.15
CA PHE A 89 -6.22 -3.42 15.18
C PHE A 89 -5.12 -4.39 14.77
N PRO A 90 -4.70 -5.33 15.63
CA PRO A 90 -3.64 -6.29 15.33
C PRO A 90 -3.92 -7.15 14.08
N GLY A 91 -5.21 -7.44 13.80
CA GLY A 91 -5.65 -8.18 12.61
C GLY A 91 -5.26 -7.55 11.26
N ASP A 92 -4.87 -6.28 11.23
CA ASP A 92 -4.37 -5.61 10.02
C ASP A 92 -2.88 -5.86 9.73
N ARG A 93 -2.17 -6.63 10.56
CA ARG A 93 -0.72 -6.89 10.41
C ARG A 93 -0.34 -7.41 9.02
N ALA A 94 -1.10 -8.35 8.48
CA ALA A 94 -0.84 -8.89 7.14
C ALA A 94 -1.11 -7.85 6.04
N LYS A 95 -2.06 -6.94 6.24
CA LYS A 95 -2.34 -5.86 5.29
C LYS A 95 -1.20 -4.83 5.30
N ALA A 96 -0.70 -4.49 6.48
CA ALA A 96 0.45 -3.59 6.65
C ALA A 96 1.74 -4.17 6.04
N ASP A 97 2.00 -5.47 6.22
CA ASP A 97 3.11 -6.19 5.56
C ASP A 97 3.08 -5.99 4.04
N ARG A 98 1.92 -6.15 3.41
CA ARG A 98 1.76 -5.91 1.96
C ARG A 98 2.06 -4.47 1.57
N VAL A 99 1.57 -3.50 2.34
CA VAL A 99 1.85 -2.07 2.09
C VAL A 99 3.36 -1.80 2.14
N ILE A 100 4.06 -2.33 3.15
CA ILE A 100 5.50 -2.14 3.31
C ILE A 100 6.29 -2.76 2.15
N ASN A 101 6.01 -4.02 1.80
CA ASN A 101 6.70 -4.68 0.68
C ASN A 101 6.47 -4.00 -0.68
N ASN A 102 5.33 -3.30 -0.82
CA ASN A 102 5.05 -2.53 -2.03
C ASN A 102 5.83 -1.21 -2.08
N LEU A 103 5.97 -0.50 -0.95
CA LEU A 103 6.61 0.81 -0.89
C LEU A 103 8.13 0.74 -0.84
N PHE A 104 8.69 -0.27 -0.18
CA PHE A 104 10.13 -0.34 0.13
C PHE A 104 10.79 -1.54 -0.52
N ALA A 105 12.10 -1.44 -0.75
CA ALA A 105 12.94 -2.58 -1.05
C ALA A 105 13.32 -3.26 0.29
N VAL A 106 12.61 -4.32 0.64
CA VAL A 106 12.83 -5.06 1.90
C VAL A 106 13.96 -6.06 1.71
N ALA A 107 15.03 -5.91 2.48
CA ALA A 107 16.19 -6.81 2.46
C ALA A 107 16.05 -7.96 3.47
N GLU A 108 15.40 -7.72 4.61
CA GLU A 108 15.26 -8.74 5.67
C GLU A 108 13.98 -8.48 6.49
N THR A 109 13.29 -9.56 6.86
CA THR A 109 12.10 -9.52 7.72
C THR A 109 12.32 -10.41 8.95
N LYS A 110 12.13 -9.85 10.15
CA LYS A 110 12.18 -10.58 11.43
C LYS A 110 10.84 -10.54 12.11
N LYS A 111 10.31 -11.71 12.48
CA LYS A 111 9.07 -11.84 13.25
C LYS A 111 9.41 -12.18 14.70
N PHE A 112 8.74 -11.48 15.61
CA PHE A 112 8.83 -11.69 17.05
C PHE A 112 7.48 -12.18 17.58
N PRO A 113 7.47 -13.17 18.49
CA PRO A 113 8.63 -13.92 18.98
C PRO A 113 9.23 -14.85 17.90
N VAL A 114 10.56 -15.05 17.92
CA VAL A 114 11.28 -15.89 16.92
C VAL A 114 10.90 -17.37 17.05
N GLN A 115 10.58 -17.81 18.28
CA GLN A 115 9.96 -19.09 18.61
C GLN A 115 9.10 -18.87 19.87
N SER A 116 7.94 -19.54 19.95
CA SER A 116 7.18 -19.63 21.21
C SER A 116 8.00 -20.47 22.19
N LYS A 117 8.83 -19.80 23.00
CA LYS A 117 9.48 -20.47 24.14
C LYS A 117 8.40 -21.02 25.06
N GLN A 118 8.61 -22.21 25.62
CA GLN A 118 7.69 -22.71 26.63
C GLN A 118 7.61 -21.70 27.80
N PRO A 119 6.39 -21.40 28.30
CA PRO A 119 6.22 -20.60 29.50
C PRO A 119 7.10 -21.15 30.62
N SER A 120 7.89 -20.28 31.24
CA SER A 120 8.64 -20.62 32.46
C SER A 120 7.96 -19.93 33.65
N TYR A 121 8.26 -20.38 34.87
CA TYR A 121 7.73 -19.75 36.08
C TYR A 121 7.98 -18.24 36.11
N ASN A 122 9.15 -17.80 35.62
CA ASN A 122 9.59 -16.40 35.60
C ASN A 122 9.20 -15.63 34.32
N LYS A 123 8.62 -16.30 33.31
CA LYS A 123 8.16 -15.68 32.05
C LYS A 123 7.08 -16.53 31.42
N ARG A 124 5.83 -16.24 31.77
CA ARG A 124 4.64 -16.99 31.39
C ARG A 124 4.13 -16.59 30.02
N PHE A 125 4.25 -15.30 29.67
CA PHE A 125 3.71 -14.79 28.41
C PHE A 125 4.77 -14.69 27.32
N SER A 126 4.30 -14.77 26.07
CA SER A 126 5.17 -14.84 24.89
C SER A 126 5.99 -13.56 24.64
N GLY A 127 5.67 -12.46 25.33
CA GLY A 127 6.42 -11.22 25.28
C GLY A 127 6.11 -10.40 24.02
N TYR A 128 7.16 -9.84 23.44
CA TYR A 128 7.08 -8.89 22.34
C TYR A 128 6.59 -9.50 21.02
N TRP A 129 5.47 -9.00 20.50
CA TRP A 129 4.91 -9.38 19.19
C TRP A 129 5.07 -8.26 18.18
N ALA A 130 6.02 -8.40 17.27
CA ALA A 130 6.26 -7.42 16.21
C ALA A 130 6.84 -8.04 14.96
N THR A 131 6.74 -7.31 13.85
CA THR A 131 7.51 -7.62 12.64
C THR A 131 8.43 -6.45 12.34
N HIS A 132 9.73 -6.73 12.23
CA HIS A 132 10.75 -5.75 11.89
C HIS A 132 11.20 -5.99 10.45
N TYR A 133 11.17 -4.94 9.65
CA TYR A 133 11.65 -4.93 8.27
C TYR A 133 12.92 -4.09 8.22
N ARG A 134 13.97 -4.63 7.61
CA ARG A 134 15.14 -3.86 7.21
C ARG A 134 14.97 -3.53 5.74
N ALA A 135 14.75 -2.27 5.44
CA ALA A 135 14.33 -1.86 4.12
C ALA A 135 14.99 -0.54 3.70
N SER A 136 14.94 -0.24 2.42
CA SER A 136 15.34 1.04 1.84
C SER A 136 14.21 1.59 0.97
N MET A 137 14.17 2.91 0.76
CA MET A 137 13.20 3.51 -0.14
C MET A 137 13.57 3.19 -1.59
N LYS A 138 12.54 3.00 -2.42
CA LYS A 138 12.71 2.82 -3.87
C LYS A 138 12.96 4.18 -4.53
N GLU A 139 13.93 4.26 -5.43
CA GLU A 139 14.30 5.53 -6.08
C GLU A 139 13.13 6.11 -6.89
N GLU A 140 12.37 5.25 -7.57
CA GLU A 140 11.18 5.61 -8.35
C GLU A 140 10.03 6.17 -7.50
N SER A 141 10.07 5.96 -6.18
CA SER A 141 9.06 6.49 -5.25
C SER A 141 9.45 7.85 -4.66
N LEU A 142 10.60 8.41 -5.06
CA LEU A 142 11.14 9.65 -4.51
C LEU A 142 11.30 10.72 -5.58
N GLU A 143 11.05 11.97 -5.17
CA GLU A 143 11.43 13.14 -5.95
C GLU A 143 12.95 13.23 -6.11
N LYS A 144 13.43 13.84 -7.21
CA LYS A 144 14.86 14.02 -7.50
C LYS A 144 15.66 14.63 -6.33
N SER A 145 15.06 15.56 -5.59
CA SER A 145 15.66 16.22 -4.41
C SER A 145 15.88 15.29 -3.21
N LYS A 146 15.15 14.17 -3.16
CA LYS A 146 15.12 13.19 -2.05
C LYS A 146 15.88 11.90 -2.37
N LEU A 147 16.35 11.69 -3.61
CA LEU A 147 17.06 10.47 -4.04
C LEU A 147 18.25 10.10 -3.15
N LYS A 148 18.97 11.09 -2.61
CA LYS A 148 20.07 10.86 -1.66
C LYS A 148 19.69 10.08 -0.40
N TYR A 149 18.41 10.03 -0.04
CA TYR A 149 17.91 9.27 1.11
C TYR A 149 17.50 7.83 0.74
N ALA A 150 17.34 7.51 -0.55
CA ALA A 150 16.93 6.19 -1.02
C ALA A 150 17.75 5.04 -0.42
N PRO A 151 19.10 5.08 -0.40
CA PRO A 151 19.91 3.96 0.08
C PRO A 151 19.98 3.87 1.62
N VAL A 152 19.32 4.76 2.36
CA VAL A 152 19.33 4.71 3.82
C VAL A 152 18.60 3.44 4.27
N ARG A 153 19.30 2.61 5.04
CA ARG A 153 18.70 1.44 5.69
C ARG A 153 17.81 1.90 6.84
N LEU A 154 16.53 1.58 6.72
CA LEU A 154 15.47 1.83 7.67
C LEU A 154 15.17 0.54 8.44
N GLU A 155 14.97 0.64 9.75
CA GLU A 155 14.33 -0.41 10.54
C GLU A 155 12.86 -0.04 10.78
N ILE A 156 11.94 -0.68 10.05
CA ILE A 156 10.49 -0.45 10.16
C ILE A 156 9.92 -1.50 11.12
N GLN A 157 9.34 -1.07 12.24
CA GLN A 157 8.81 -1.94 13.29
C GLN A 157 7.28 -1.85 13.29
N VAL A 158 6.61 -2.95 12.95
CA VAL A 158 5.14 -3.06 12.94
C VAL A 158 4.67 -3.87 14.14
N ALA A 159 3.85 -3.26 14.98
CA ALA A 159 3.13 -3.92 16.07
C ALA A 159 1.89 -3.11 16.44
N SER A 160 1.05 -3.58 17.35
CA SER A 160 -0.12 -2.80 17.77
C SER A 160 0.26 -1.62 18.67
N VAL A 161 -0.67 -0.69 18.86
CA VAL A 161 -0.52 0.40 19.83
C VAL A 161 -0.24 -0.13 21.24
N LEU A 162 -0.96 -1.18 21.68
CA LEU A 162 -0.76 -1.79 23.00
C LEU A 162 0.63 -2.41 23.12
N MET A 163 1.08 -3.12 22.08
CA MET A 163 2.38 -3.78 22.09
C MET A 163 3.55 -2.78 22.02
N HIS A 164 3.39 -1.67 21.29
CA HIS A 164 4.38 -0.59 21.31
C HIS A 164 4.47 0.03 22.70
N ALA A 165 3.33 0.34 23.32
CA ALA A 165 3.29 0.91 24.67
C ALA A 165 3.99 0.00 25.69
N TRP A 166 3.66 -1.30 25.70
CA TRP A 166 4.30 -2.27 26.58
C TRP A 166 5.80 -2.40 26.29
N SER A 167 6.20 -2.47 25.02
CA SER A 167 7.62 -2.61 24.66
C SER A 167 8.47 -1.41 25.03
N GLU A 168 7.90 -0.19 25.08
CA GLU A 168 8.62 0.97 25.59
C GLU A 168 8.84 0.86 27.10
N VAL A 169 7.83 0.41 27.86
CA VAL A 169 7.94 0.18 29.31
C VAL A 169 8.94 -0.93 29.62
N GLU A 170 8.84 -2.08 28.95
CA GLU A 170 9.80 -3.19 29.10
C GLU A 170 11.21 -2.71 28.75
N HIS A 171 11.38 -2.02 27.61
CA HIS A 171 12.69 -1.54 27.19
C HIS A 171 13.28 -0.55 28.21
N ASP A 172 12.51 0.43 28.67
CA ASP A 172 13.05 1.42 29.61
C ASP A 172 13.32 0.80 30.99
N LEU A 173 12.51 -0.12 31.51
CA LEU A 173 12.78 -0.78 32.79
C LEU A 173 13.95 -1.77 32.72
N VAL A 174 14.00 -2.61 31.68
CA VAL A 174 15.04 -3.65 31.55
C VAL A 174 16.40 -3.04 31.16
N TYR A 175 16.42 -1.98 30.33
CA TYR A 175 17.68 -1.35 29.89
C TYR A 175 18.05 -0.08 30.66
N LYS A 176 17.14 0.48 31.47
CA LYS A 176 17.43 1.56 32.42
C LYS A 176 16.74 1.27 33.76
N PRO A 177 17.20 0.29 34.53
CA PRO A 177 16.79 0.25 35.93
C PRO A 177 17.20 1.58 36.55
N LEU A 178 16.20 2.34 37.03
CA LEU A 178 16.42 3.67 37.61
C LEU A 178 17.40 3.59 38.79
N GLN A 179 17.47 2.43 39.45
CA GLN A 179 18.47 1.99 40.41
C GLN A 179 18.63 0.45 40.34
N GLY A 180 19.86 -0.07 40.27
CA GLY A 180 20.14 -1.51 40.46
C GLY A 180 19.75 -2.43 39.30
N THR A 181 19.54 -3.72 39.57
CA THR A 181 18.92 -4.69 38.66
C THR A 181 17.46 -4.89 39.06
N LEU A 182 16.55 -5.12 38.10
CA LEU A 182 15.15 -5.42 38.43
C LEU A 182 15.06 -6.64 39.35
N SER A 183 14.19 -6.55 40.36
CA SER A 183 13.83 -7.66 41.24
C SER A 183 12.95 -8.68 40.50
N ASP A 184 12.90 -9.91 41.03
CA ASP A 184 12.03 -10.97 40.49
C ASP A 184 10.54 -10.55 40.52
N GLU A 185 10.14 -9.73 41.49
CA GLU A 185 8.79 -9.17 41.57
C GLU A 185 8.52 -8.18 40.43
N GLU A 186 9.44 -7.24 40.16
CA GLU A 186 9.30 -6.31 39.04
C GLU A 186 9.26 -7.03 37.69
N LEU A 187 10.05 -8.09 37.52
CA LEU A 187 10.01 -8.93 36.33
C LEU A 187 8.67 -9.69 36.21
N SER A 188 8.11 -10.15 37.32
CA SER A 188 6.80 -10.81 37.36
C SER A 188 5.66 -9.85 37.03
N ILE A 189 5.70 -8.62 37.56
CA ILE A 189 4.75 -7.55 37.21
C ILE A 189 4.86 -7.20 35.73
N LEU A 190 6.08 -7.11 35.17
CA LEU A 190 6.28 -6.86 33.74
C LEU A 190 5.68 -7.96 32.86
N ASP A 191 5.82 -9.22 33.27
CA ASP A 191 5.20 -10.37 32.58
C ASP A 191 3.66 -10.32 32.72
N GLU A 192 3.12 -9.98 33.88
CA GLU A 192 1.68 -9.77 34.08
C GLU A 192 1.13 -8.68 33.16
N LEU A 193 1.82 -7.54 33.06
CA LEU A 193 1.46 -6.47 32.12
C LEU A 193 1.47 -6.96 30.66
N ASN A 194 2.39 -7.87 30.30
CA ASN A 194 2.37 -8.49 28.97
C ASN A 194 1.09 -9.32 28.75
N GLY A 195 0.66 -10.07 29.77
CA GLY A 195 -0.59 -10.84 29.75
C GLY A 195 -1.83 -9.97 29.51
N LEU A 196 -1.92 -8.80 30.16
CA LEU A 196 -2.98 -7.83 29.94
C LEU A 196 -2.96 -7.27 28.51
N VAL A 197 -1.77 -6.96 27.99
CA VAL A 197 -1.59 -6.46 26.63
C VAL A 197 -2.01 -7.51 25.59
N LEU A 198 -1.61 -8.77 25.76
CA LEU A 198 -2.02 -9.87 24.87
C LEU A 198 -3.53 -10.10 24.90
N SER A 199 -4.16 -10.02 26.09
CA SER A 199 -5.61 -10.10 26.23
C SER A 199 -6.30 -8.94 25.50
N GLY A 200 -5.74 -7.73 25.58
CA GLY A 200 -6.19 -6.56 24.84
C GLY A 200 -6.05 -6.72 23.32
N GLU A 201 -4.96 -7.32 22.82
CA GLU A 201 -4.80 -7.62 21.39
C GLU A 201 -5.93 -8.53 20.88
N ILE A 202 -6.23 -9.61 21.61
CA ILE A 202 -7.32 -10.54 21.27
C ILE A 202 -8.68 -9.82 21.27
N ALA A 203 -8.94 -8.97 22.26
CA ALA A 203 -10.17 -8.20 22.34
C ALA A 203 -10.33 -7.23 21.15
N LEU A 204 -9.24 -6.57 20.74
CA LEU A 204 -9.23 -5.68 19.58
C LEU A 204 -9.47 -6.43 18.26
N GLU A 205 -8.90 -7.61 18.09
CA GLU A 205 -9.17 -8.46 16.91
C GLU A 205 -10.64 -8.88 16.85
N ARG A 206 -11.22 -9.29 17.98
CA ARG A 206 -12.66 -9.64 18.06
C ARG A 206 -13.55 -8.43 17.78
N LEU A 207 -13.21 -7.26 18.32
CA LEU A 207 -13.93 -6.02 18.04
C LEU A 207 -13.87 -5.64 16.56
N GLN A 208 -12.70 -5.80 15.94
CA GLN A 208 -12.53 -5.58 14.50
C GLN A 208 -13.41 -6.54 13.68
N ALA A 209 -13.42 -7.83 14.03
CA ALA A 209 -14.24 -8.83 13.35
C ALA A 209 -15.74 -8.50 13.44
N ALA A 210 -16.25 -8.18 14.63
CA ALA A 210 -17.64 -7.78 14.84
C ALA A 210 -18.00 -6.49 14.06
N GLY A 211 -17.09 -5.52 14.00
CA GLY A 211 -17.24 -4.32 13.20
C GLY A 211 -17.35 -4.60 11.69
N ASN A 212 -16.52 -5.52 11.19
CA ASN A 212 -16.53 -5.93 9.78
C ASN A 212 -17.80 -6.68 9.39
N GLU A 213 -18.37 -7.50 10.28
CA GLU A 213 -19.64 -8.20 10.03
C GLU A 213 -20.80 -7.23 9.85
N ARG A 214 -20.87 -6.16 10.65
CA ARG A 214 -21.89 -5.12 10.54
C ARG A 214 -21.89 -4.42 9.16
N ILE A 215 -20.73 -4.35 8.51
CA ILE A 215 -20.58 -3.70 7.19
C ILE A 215 -21.11 -4.58 6.04
N GLN A 216 -21.35 -5.87 6.28
CA GLN A 216 -21.83 -6.79 5.23
C GLN A 216 -23.31 -6.62 4.88
N SER A 217 -24.08 -5.87 5.67
CA SER A 217 -25.49 -5.61 5.35
C SER A 217 -25.63 -4.81 4.05
N LYS A 218 -26.57 -5.21 3.18
CA LYS A 218 -26.72 -4.62 1.82
C LYS A 218 -27.05 -3.13 1.82
N ASN A 219 -27.63 -2.63 2.91
CA ASN A 219 -28.02 -1.22 3.05
C ASN A 219 -27.01 -0.40 3.87
N THR A 220 -25.91 -1.00 4.33
CA THR A 220 -24.87 -0.25 5.06
C THR A 220 -24.21 0.74 4.10
N ALA A 221 -24.28 2.03 4.45
CA ALA A 221 -23.55 3.08 3.76
C ALA A 221 -22.08 3.07 4.20
N PHE A 222 -21.18 3.41 3.29
CA PHE A 222 -19.76 3.59 3.60
C PHE A 222 -19.55 5.02 4.14
N ASN A 223 -19.36 5.19 5.44
CA ASN A 223 -19.22 6.51 6.05
C ASN A 223 -17.81 7.09 5.90
N ASN A 224 -16.82 6.21 5.74
CA ASN A 224 -15.41 6.57 5.64
C ASN A 224 -14.64 5.48 4.87
N GLN A 225 -13.37 5.75 4.53
CA GLN A 225 -12.55 4.82 3.74
C GLN A 225 -12.27 3.49 4.45
N TYR A 226 -12.31 3.45 5.79
CA TYR A 226 -12.11 2.23 6.56
C TYR A 226 -13.29 1.28 6.40
N ASP A 227 -14.52 1.80 6.36
CA ASP A 227 -15.72 0.98 6.12
C ASP A 227 -15.66 0.34 4.72
N LEU A 228 -15.32 1.14 3.71
CA LEU A 228 -15.15 0.64 2.34
C LEU A 228 -14.00 -0.37 2.24
N ALA A 229 -12.85 -0.07 2.86
CA ALA A 229 -11.70 -0.97 2.86
C ALA A 229 -12.05 -2.31 3.55
N ALA A 230 -12.69 -2.28 4.71
CA ALA A 230 -13.13 -3.48 5.42
C ALA A 230 -14.02 -4.35 4.54
N TYR A 231 -15.01 -3.75 3.85
CA TYR A 231 -15.85 -4.47 2.90
C TYR A 231 -15.06 -5.07 1.74
N LEU A 232 -14.16 -4.30 1.12
CA LEU A 232 -13.34 -4.77 0.00
C LEU A 232 -12.40 -5.91 0.44
N TYR A 233 -11.67 -5.77 1.54
CA TYR A 233 -10.81 -6.82 2.07
C TYR A 233 -11.60 -8.10 2.35
N ASN A 234 -12.79 -8.00 2.96
CA ASN A 234 -13.63 -9.15 3.22
C ASN A 234 -14.11 -9.81 1.91
N TYR A 235 -14.65 -9.03 0.97
CA TYR A 235 -15.11 -9.50 -0.34
C TYR A 235 -14.00 -10.24 -1.10
N LEU A 236 -12.78 -9.69 -1.08
CA LEU A 236 -11.62 -10.29 -1.73
C LEU A 236 -11.20 -11.58 -1.02
N SER A 237 -11.12 -11.53 0.32
CA SER A 237 -10.72 -12.68 1.13
C SER A 237 -11.70 -13.84 1.04
N THR A 238 -12.95 -13.66 0.64
CA THR A 238 -13.93 -14.75 0.50
C THR A 238 -13.92 -15.35 -0.90
N ARG A 239 -13.71 -14.53 -1.94
CA ARG A 239 -13.83 -14.95 -3.35
C ARG A 239 -12.53 -15.29 -4.05
N TYR A 240 -11.39 -14.82 -3.52
CA TYR A 240 -10.09 -14.93 -4.19
C TYR A 240 -9.05 -15.73 -3.39
N LYS A 241 -9.45 -16.53 -2.38
CA LYS A 241 -8.56 -17.41 -1.58
C LYS A 241 -7.73 -18.43 -2.40
N ARG A 242 -7.90 -18.51 -3.72
CA ARG A 242 -7.41 -19.60 -4.57
C ARG A 242 -6.55 -19.16 -5.76
N PHE A 243 -6.10 -17.91 -5.80
CA PHE A 243 -5.21 -17.45 -6.88
C PHE A 243 -3.81 -17.16 -6.31
N ASP A 244 -2.76 -17.55 -7.04
CA ASP A 244 -1.33 -17.31 -6.75
C ASP A 244 -0.92 -15.83 -6.78
N ILE A 245 -1.87 -14.94 -6.57
CA ILE A 245 -1.75 -13.51 -6.76
C ILE A 245 -2.43 -12.83 -5.58
N GLU A 246 -1.67 -12.02 -4.85
CA GLU A 246 -2.19 -11.13 -3.83
C GLU A 246 -2.30 -9.70 -4.37
N PRO A 247 -3.49 -9.26 -4.84
CA PRO A 247 -3.63 -7.96 -5.46
C PRO A 247 -3.47 -6.82 -4.44
N ARG A 248 -2.87 -5.71 -4.88
CA ARG A 248 -2.63 -4.51 -4.07
C ARG A 248 -3.92 -3.69 -3.92
N MET A 249 -4.31 -3.33 -2.71
CA MET A 249 -5.58 -2.61 -2.48
C MET A 249 -5.61 -1.24 -3.19
N GLY A 250 -4.61 -0.40 -2.95
CA GLY A 250 -4.52 0.95 -3.50
C GLY A 250 -5.32 1.99 -2.71
N ASN A 251 -5.60 3.13 -3.36
CA ASN A 251 -6.22 4.28 -2.71
C ASN A 251 -7.74 4.14 -2.59
N VAL A 252 -8.19 3.56 -1.48
CA VAL A 252 -9.61 3.38 -1.11
C VAL A 252 -10.27 4.72 -0.82
N GLU A 253 -9.54 5.69 -0.27
CA GLU A 253 -10.05 7.04 -0.02
C GLU A 253 -10.45 7.75 -1.32
N LEU A 254 -9.62 7.65 -2.36
CA LEU A 254 -9.92 8.19 -3.70
C LEU A 254 -11.14 7.49 -4.32
N LEU A 255 -11.22 6.16 -4.20
CA LEU A 255 -12.39 5.39 -4.65
C LEU A 255 -13.66 5.85 -3.93
N LEU A 256 -13.62 6.03 -2.61
CA LEU A 256 -14.76 6.51 -1.82
C LEU A 256 -15.19 7.92 -2.25
N ARG A 257 -14.24 8.83 -2.47
CA ARG A 257 -14.54 10.19 -2.96
C ARG A 257 -15.22 10.17 -4.32
N LEU A 258 -14.75 9.34 -5.25
CA LEU A 258 -15.37 9.15 -6.56
C LEU A 258 -16.78 8.58 -6.42
N MET A 259 -16.93 7.53 -5.62
CA MET A 259 -18.22 6.90 -5.31
C MET A 259 -19.23 7.90 -4.74
N GLY A 260 -18.82 8.73 -3.77
CA GLY A 260 -19.67 9.76 -3.18
C GLY A 260 -20.16 10.78 -4.20
N ARG A 261 -19.28 11.24 -5.10
CA ARG A 261 -19.65 12.17 -6.19
C ARG A 261 -20.59 11.55 -7.23
N LEU A 262 -20.57 10.23 -7.36
CA LEU A 262 -21.44 9.47 -8.27
C LEU A 262 -22.65 8.85 -7.57
N LYS A 263 -22.86 9.14 -6.28
CA LYS A 263 -23.94 8.59 -5.44
C LYS A 263 -23.95 7.06 -5.40
N ILE A 264 -22.77 6.43 -5.37
CA ILE A 264 -22.58 5.00 -5.10
C ILE A 264 -22.27 4.88 -3.60
N ALA A 265 -23.28 4.89 -2.76
CA ALA A 265 -23.13 5.11 -1.32
C ALA A 265 -23.04 3.82 -0.49
N ASN A 266 -23.50 2.70 -1.02
CA ASN A 266 -23.72 1.48 -0.23
C ASN A 266 -23.33 0.18 -0.98
N VAL A 267 -23.37 -0.92 -0.24
CA VAL A 267 -23.07 -2.27 -0.73
C VAL A 267 -23.93 -2.66 -1.94
N LYS A 268 -25.23 -2.35 -1.94
CA LYS A 268 -26.16 -2.69 -3.04
C LYS A 268 -25.75 -2.07 -4.38
N GLU A 269 -25.17 -0.87 -4.36
CA GLU A 269 -24.71 -0.15 -5.56
C GLU A 269 -23.31 -0.59 -6.00
N LEU A 270 -22.43 -0.89 -5.04
CA LEU A 270 -21.05 -1.30 -5.32
C LEU A 270 -20.94 -2.78 -5.74
N GLU A 271 -21.72 -3.68 -5.16
CA GLU A 271 -21.61 -5.13 -5.39
C GLU A 271 -21.75 -5.54 -6.88
N PRO A 272 -22.68 -4.97 -7.68
CA PRO A 272 -22.75 -5.25 -9.12
C PRO A 272 -21.46 -4.86 -9.88
N ILE A 273 -20.80 -3.78 -9.46
CA ILE A 273 -19.52 -3.34 -10.05
C ILE A 273 -18.43 -4.34 -9.68
N LEU A 274 -18.34 -4.72 -8.40
CA LEU A 274 -17.39 -5.74 -7.94
C LEU A 274 -17.57 -7.10 -8.62
N LYS A 275 -18.81 -7.53 -8.87
CA LYS A 275 -19.12 -8.79 -9.56
C LYS A 275 -18.75 -8.77 -11.05
N SER A 276 -18.84 -7.61 -11.68
CA SER A 276 -18.48 -7.44 -13.10
C SER A 276 -16.99 -7.18 -13.30
N THR A 277 -16.29 -6.75 -12.25
CA THR A 277 -14.84 -6.54 -12.28
C THR A 277 -14.12 -7.88 -12.26
N LYS A 278 -13.50 -8.23 -13.39
CA LYS A 278 -12.52 -9.32 -13.44
C LYS A 278 -11.19 -8.78 -12.96
N LEU A 279 -10.86 -9.03 -11.69
CA LEU A 279 -9.58 -8.61 -11.13
C LEU A 279 -8.45 -9.35 -11.84
N VAL A 280 -7.45 -8.59 -12.29
CA VAL A 280 -6.24 -9.09 -12.93
C VAL A 280 -5.01 -8.68 -12.13
N ASN A 281 -3.95 -9.49 -12.20
CA ASN A 281 -2.66 -9.12 -11.62
C ASN A 281 -1.86 -8.30 -12.61
N ASP A 282 -2.01 -7.00 -12.58
CA ASP A 282 -1.16 -6.11 -13.37
C ASP A 282 -0.65 -4.95 -12.51
N LYS A 283 -0.10 -3.94 -13.17
CA LYS A 283 0.44 -2.76 -12.50
C LYS A 283 -0.61 -1.93 -11.76
N ARG A 284 -1.91 -2.19 -11.95
CA ARG A 284 -2.99 -1.50 -11.24
C ARG A 284 -3.31 -2.12 -9.89
N THR A 285 -3.81 -1.29 -8.99
CA THR A 285 -4.42 -1.71 -7.74
C THR A 285 -5.87 -2.15 -7.94
N ILE A 286 -6.46 -2.77 -6.92
CA ILE A 286 -7.86 -3.16 -6.91
C ILE A 286 -8.76 -1.93 -7.06
N THR A 287 -8.47 -0.87 -6.31
CA THR A 287 -9.24 0.37 -6.39
C THR A 287 -9.19 0.98 -7.79
N GLU A 288 -8.05 0.94 -8.47
CA GLU A 288 -7.88 1.42 -9.85
C GLU A 288 -8.72 0.59 -10.84
N GLN A 289 -8.68 -0.74 -10.74
CA GLN A 289 -9.50 -1.62 -11.57
C GLN A 289 -11.02 -1.41 -11.34
N LEU A 290 -11.43 -1.06 -10.12
CA LEU A 290 -12.82 -0.69 -9.83
C LEU A 290 -13.18 0.69 -10.39
N ILE A 291 -12.28 1.66 -10.26
CA ILE A 291 -12.43 2.99 -10.87
C ILE A 291 -12.61 2.85 -12.38
N ASP A 292 -11.87 1.97 -13.04
CA ASP A 292 -12.03 1.69 -14.47
C ASP A 292 -13.45 1.26 -14.83
N GLN A 293 -14.06 0.37 -14.02
CA GLN A 293 -15.46 -0.01 -14.22
C GLN A 293 -16.42 1.15 -13.98
N ILE A 294 -16.11 2.03 -13.03
CA ILE A 294 -16.97 3.16 -12.67
C ILE A 294 -16.98 4.23 -13.77
N ILE A 295 -15.82 4.59 -14.31
CA ILE A 295 -15.69 5.74 -15.23
C ILE A 295 -15.88 5.41 -16.70
N CYS A 296 -15.74 4.13 -17.08
CA CYS A 296 -15.80 3.66 -18.47
C CYS A 296 -16.96 4.25 -19.28
N GLY A 297 -16.66 4.71 -20.50
CA GLY A 297 -17.65 5.19 -21.46
C GLY A 297 -18.45 6.43 -21.01
N ASN A 298 -17.96 7.20 -20.04
CA ASN A 298 -18.65 8.40 -19.58
C ASN A 298 -17.68 9.57 -19.35
N GLU A 299 -17.68 10.54 -20.27
CA GLU A 299 -16.80 11.71 -20.25
C GLU A 299 -16.86 12.49 -18.93
N LYS A 300 -18.06 12.69 -18.37
CA LYS A 300 -18.22 13.39 -17.08
C LYS A 300 -17.56 12.63 -15.93
N ARG A 301 -17.59 11.29 -15.94
CA ARG A 301 -16.93 10.47 -14.91
C ARG A 301 -15.42 10.46 -15.04
N TYR A 302 -14.90 10.45 -16.27
CA TYR A 302 -13.46 10.64 -16.51
C TYR A 302 -12.98 12.00 -16.00
N HIS A 303 -13.72 13.06 -16.33
CA HIS A 303 -13.41 14.42 -15.87
C HIS A 303 -13.38 14.49 -14.33
N LEU A 304 -14.44 13.97 -13.69
CA LEU A 304 -14.56 13.93 -12.24
C LEU A 304 -13.41 13.14 -11.58
N TYR A 305 -13.05 11.98 -12.12
CA TYR A 305 -11.93 11.20 -11.58
C TYR A 305 -10.60 11.94 -11.72
N ARG A 306 -10.36 12.58 -12.86
CA ARG A 306 -9.16 13.40 -13.10
C ARG A 306 -9.06 14.56 -12.12
N GLU A 307 -10.16 15.26 -11.84
CA GLU A 307 -10.22 16.31 -10.82
C GLU A 307 -9.86 15.77 -9.42
N LEU A 308 -10.43 14.62 -9.05
CA LEU A 308 -10.22 14.03 -7.72
C LEU A 308 -8.79 13.52 -7.51
N ARG A 309 -8.11 13.10 -8.58
CA ARG A 309 -6.74 12.55 -8.54
C ARG A 309 -5.67 13.62 -8.38
N ALA A 310 -5.93 14.88 -8.72
CA ALA A 310 -4.89 15.92 -8.75
C ALA A 310 -4.29 16.18 -7.35
N PRO A 311 -3.00 15.85 -7.17
CA PRO A 311 -2.08 16.93 -6.83
C PRO A 311 -0.78 16.86 -7.66
N GLY A 312 -0.45 17.94 -8.38
CA GLY A 312 0.95 18.32 -8.61
C GLY A 312 1.56 18.18 -10.01
N GLU A 313 1.33 17.08 -10.75
CA GLU A 313 1.99 16.91 -12.06
C GLU A 313 1.21 17.60 -13.18
N LYS A 314 1.56 18.85 -13.46
CA LYS A 314 1.17 19.51 -14.71
C LYS A 314 1.96 18.87 -15.85
N LEU A 315 1.28 18.02 -16.62
CA LEU A 315 1.79 17.59 -17.93
C LEU A 315 2.21 18.82 -18.75
N ALA A 316 3.28 18.66 -19.52
CA ALA A 316 3.64 19.67 -20.52
C ALA A 316 2.47 19.84 -21.52
N LYS A 317 2.33 21.04 -22.09
CA LYS A 317 1.17 21.41 -22.92
C LYS A 317 0.96 20.46 -24.09
N ASP A 318 2.05 20.05 -24.74
CA ASP A 318 2.09 19.10 -25.84
C ASP A 318 1.67 17.69 -25.42
N GLN A 319 2.17 17.20 -24.28
CA GLN A 319 1.78 15.91 -23.71
C GLN A 319 0.29 15.89 -23.35
N PHE A 320 -0.22 16.98 -22.76
CA PHE A 320 -1.64 17.11 -22.46
C PHE A 320 -2.51 17.10 -23.72
N GLN A 321 -2.09 17.80 -24.78
CA GLN A 321 -2.79 17.80 -26.06
C GLN A 321 -2.82 16.41 -26.70
N ALA A 322 -1.70 15.68 -26.69
CA ALA A 322 -1.65 14.33 -27.22
C ALA A 322 -2.48 13.33 -26.38
N MET A 323 -2.47 13.48 -25.04
CA MET A 323 -3.35 12.72 -24.17
C MET A 323 -4.81 12.94 -24.52
N GLU A 324 -5.26 14.19 -24.67
CA GLU A 324 -6.64 14.51 -25.05
C GLU A 324 -7.00 14.00 -26.46
N TYR A 325 -6.03 14.03 -27.39
CA TYR A 325 -6.20 13.50 -28.75
C TYR A 325 -6.51 12.00 -28.76
N PHE A 326 -5.94 11.24 -27.83
CA PHE A 326 -6.24 9.83 -27.61
C PHE A 326 -7.50 9.60 -26.76
N MET A 327 -7.59 10.27 -25.61
CA MET A 327 -8.61 9.97 -24.60
C MET A 327 -10.03 10.32 -25.05
N LYS A 328 -10.23 11.43 -25.76
CA LYS A 328 -11.57 11.80 -26.25
C LYS A 328 -12.18 10.75 -27.18
N PRO A 329 -11.55 10.36 -28.29
CA PRO A 329 -12.10 9.31 -29.15
C PRO A 329 -12.13 7.95 -28.43
N TRP A 330 -11.21 7.68 -27.49
CA TRP A 330 -11.26 6.44 -26.70
C TRP A 330 -12.54 6.32 -25.87
N ILE A 331 -12.96 7.40 -25.20
CA ILE A 331 -14.21 7.44 -24.43
C ILE A 331 -15.41 7.18 -25.34
N SER A 332 -15.41 7.72 -26.56
CA SER A 332 -16.43 7.43 -27.58
C SER A 332 -16.42 5.96 -27.98
N LEU A 333 -15.24 5.37 -28.23
CA LEU A 333 -15.10 3.95 -28.57
C LEU A 333 -15.60 3.04 -27.43
N GLU A 334 -15.22 3.32 -26.18
CA GLU A 334 -15.74 2.60 -25.01
C GLU A 334 -17.26 2.65 -24.93
N THR A 335 -17.86 3.81 -25.23
CA THR A 335 -19.31 3.99 -25.22
C THR A 335 -19.98 3.10 -26.27
N VAL A 336 -19.45 3.09 -27.50
CA VAL A 336 -19.97 2.26 -28.60
C VAL A 336 -19.83 0.77 -28.28
N LEU A 337 -18.63 0.33 -27.91
CA LEU A 337 -18.35 -1.07 -27.57
C LEU A 337 -19.15 -1.53 -26.33
N GLY A 338 -19.34 -0.64 -25.35
CA GLY A 338 -20.18 -0.89 -24.18
C GLY A 338 -21.63 -1.14 -24.58
N ARG A 339 -22.22 -0.29 -25.42
CA ARG A 339 -23.59 -0.48 -25.94
C ARG A 339 -23.76 -1.78 -26.73
N LEU A 340 -22.79 -2.11 -27.57
CA LEU A 340 -22.79 -3.36 -28.33
C LEU A 340 -22.80 -4.59 -27.41
N THR A 341 -21.91 -4.61 -26.42
CA THR A 341 -21.79 -5.76 -25.51
C THR A 341 -22.92 -5.84 -24.47
N LEU A 342 -23.59 -4.73 -24.15
CA LEU A 342 -24.80 -4.69 -23.31
C LEU A 342 -25.95 -5.49 -23.92
N LYS A 343 -26.12 -5.47 -25.25
CA LYS A 343 -27.14 -6.29 -25.94
C LYS A 343 -26.98 -7.78 -25.63
N SER A 344 -25.72 -8.26 -25.54
CA SER A 344 -25.42 -9.66 -25.24
C SER A 344 -25.41 -10.00 -23.74
N ASN A 345 -25.28 -9.00 -22.86
CA ASN A 345 -25.31 -9.21 -21.40
C ASN A 345 -25.89 -7.97 -20.68
N PRO A 346 -27.23 -7.86 -20.57
CA PRO A 346 -27.90 -6.69 -19.98
C PRO A 346 -27.57 -6.45 -18.50
N LYS A 347 -27.12 -7.50 -17.80
CA LYS A 347 -26.73 -7.45 -16.39
C LYS A 347 -25.28 -7.00 -16.19
N ALA A 348 -24.47 -6.89 -17.26
CA ALA A 348 -23.12 -6.37 -17.17
C ALA A 348 -23.13 -4.90 -16.69
N ARG A 349 -22.10 -4.54 -15.94
CA ARG A 349 -21.84 -3.17 -15.50
C ARG A 349 -20.39 -2.84 -15.84
N GLY A 350 -20.12 -1.57 -16.17
CA GLY A 350 -18.79 -1.08 -16.46
C GLY A 350 -18.30 -1.39 -17.88
N THR A 351 -17.07 -1.88 -17.98
CA THR A 351 -16.30 -2.02 -19.22
C THR A 351 -16.87 -3.06 -20.19
N PHE A 352 -16.64 -2.84 -21.48
CA PHE A 352 -17.02 -3.80 -22.52
C PHE A 352 -16.26 -5.13 -22.37
N ASN A 353 -16.93 -6.21 -22.80
CA ASN A 353 -16.38 -7.57 -22.73
C ASN A 353 -15.76 -7.99 -24.07
N VAL A 354 -14.44 -8.17 -24.10
CA VAL A 354 -13.68 -8.56 -25.31
C VAL A 354 -14.15 -9.90 -25.90
N ASN A 355 -14.49 -10.88 -25.05
CA ASN A 355 -14.99 -12.18 -25.53
C ASN A 355 -16.38 -12.06 -26.18
N SER A 356 -17.23 -11.16 -25.69
CA SER A 356 -18.49 -10.85 -26.34
C SER A 356 -18.25 -10.22 -27.72
N LEU A 357 -17.36 -9.23 -27.82
CA LEU A 357 -17.00 -8.62 -29.12
C LEU A 357 -16.46 -9.66 -30.12
N LYS A 358 -15.58 -10.56 -29.65
CA LYS A 358 -15.05 -11.67 -30.46
C LYS A 358 -16.15 -12.59 -30.99
N ARG A 359 -17.17 -12.90 -30.18
CA ARG A 359 -18.32 -13.72 -30.60
C ARG A 359 -19.25 -12.99 -31.56
N MET A 360 -19.42 -11.69 -31.38
CA MET A 360 -20.28 -10.86 -32.26
C MET A 360 -19.66 -10.63 -33.64
N LYS A 361 -18.35 -10.87 -33.81
CA LYS A 361 -17.61 -10.67 -35.08
C LYS A 361 -17.76 -9.26 -35.68
N VAL A 362 -17.99 -8.27 -34.82
CA VAL A 362 -18.13 -6.84 -35.21
C VAL A 362 -16.81 -6.16 -35.55
N LEU A 363 -15.68 -6.79 -35.21
CA LEU A 363 -14.34 -6.30 -35.46
C LEU A 363 -13.46 -7.46 -35.95
N SER A 364 -12.49 -7.15 -36.82
CA SER A 364 -11.44 -8.08 -37.23
C SER A 364 -10.57 -8.48 -36.03
N LYS A 365 -9.82 -9.59 -36.14
CA LYS A 365 -8.86 -10.01 -35.11
C LYS A 365 -7.83 -8.91 -34.83
N GLU A 366 -7.31 -8.29 -35.89
CA GLU A 366 -6.34 -7.18 -35.77
C GLU A 366 -6.94 -5.98 -35.02
N SER A 367 -8.16 -5.55 -35.36
CA SER A 367 -8.82 -4.45 -34.67
C SER A 367 -9.12 -4.79 -33.20
N LEU A 368 -9.49 -6.04 -32.89
CA LEU A 368 -9.67 -6.49 -31.51
C LEU A 368 -8.37 -6.44 -30.70
N ASP A 369 -7.26 -6.90 -31.28
CA ASP A 369 -5.94 -6.87 -30.63
C ASP A 369 -5.51 -5.42 -30.38
N LYS A 370 -5.76 -4.50 -31.33
CA LYS A 370 -5.58 -3.05 -31.14
C LYS A 370 -6.45 -2.51 -30.00
N VAL A 371 -7.73 -2.85 -29.92
CA VAL A 371 -8.62 -2.41 -28.82
C VAL A 371 -8.07 -2.85 -27.46
N VAL A 372 -7.54 -4.07 -27.35
CA VAL A 372 -6.94 -4.57 -26.09
C VAL A 372 -5.68 -3.78 -25.74
N ALA A 373 -4.80 -3.53 -26.71
CA ALA A 373 -3.60 -2.72 -26.50
C ALA A 373 -3.93 -1.28 -26.08
N LEU A 374 -4.89 -0.64 -26.76
CA LEU A 374 -5.38 0.71 -26.44
C LEU A 374 -6.02 0.76 -25.05
N ARG A 375 -6.77 -0.27 -24.64
CA ARG A 375 -7.32 -0.39 -23.28
C ARG A 375 -6.21 -0.40 -22.24
N ASN A 376 -5.15 -1.17 -22.46
CA ASN A 376 -4.02 -1.26 -21.53
C ASN A 376 -3.28 0.08 -21.43
N ALA A 377 -3.03 0.74 -22.57
CA ALA A 377 -2.42 2.07 -22.61
C ALA A 377 -3.29 3.10 -21.85
N ARG A 378 -4.61 3.10 -22.07
CA ARG A 378 -5.54 3.96 -21.35
C ARG A 378 -5.53 3.69 -19.84
N ASN A 379 -5.51 2.42 -19.42
CA ASN A 379 -5.45 2.06 -18.00
C ASN A 379 -4.18 2.60 -17.34
N GLY A 380 -3.03 2.48 -18.01
CA GLY A 380 -1.77 3.05 -17.56
C GLY A 380 -1.83 4.58 -17.44
N LEU A 381 -2.37 5.24 -18.47
CA LEU A 381 -2.44 6.70 -18.57
C LEU A 381 -3.39 7.33 -17.54
N VAL A 382 -4.58 6.75 -17.38
CA VAL A 382 -5.64 7.24 -16.46
C VAL A 382 -5.16 7.23 -15.01
N HIS A 383 -4.41 6.20 -14.62
CA HIS A 383 -3.85 6.07 -13.27
C HIS A 383 -2.41 6.60 -13.15
N GLY A 384 -1.84 7.13 -14.25
CA GLY A 384 -0.47 7.65 -14.34
C GLY A 384 0.58 6.65 -13.90
N ILE A 385 0.34 5.39 -14.22
CA ILE A 385 1.29 4.29 -14.07
C ILE A 385 2.33 4.38 -15.18
N GLU A 386 1.88 4.70 -16.39
CA GLU A 386 2.71 4.83 -17.60
C GLU A 386 2.22 6.00 -18.45
N TYR A 387 3.16 6.83 -18.91
CA TYR A 387 2.91 7.90 -19.86
C TYR A 387 3.60 7.58 -21.18
N PRO A 388 2.86 7.16 -22.23
CA PRO A 388 3.42 6.95 -23.55
C PRO A 388 4.01 8.26 -24.12
N THR A 389 4.90 8.16 -25.10
CA THR A 389 5.43 9.35 -25.78
C THR A 389 4.31 10.10 -26.52
N THR A 390 4.50 11.40 -26.77
CA THR A 390 3.57 12.23 -27.55
C THR A 390 3.22 11.56 -28.89
N ALA A 391 4.22 11.06 -29.62
CA ALA A 391 4.02 10.36 -30.90
C ALA A 391 3.20 9.06 -30.74
N ALA A 392 3.46 8.28 -29.68
CA ALA A 392 2.68 7.07 -29.41
C ALA A 392 1.22 7.40 -29.10
N MET A 393 0.95 8.44 -28.30
CA MET A 393 -0.41 8.88 -27.99
C MET A 393 -1.17 9.36 -29.23
N ILE A 394 -0.51 10.09 -30.14
CA ILE A 394 -1.14 10.49 -31.41
C ILE A 394 -1.53 9.27 -32.23
N LYS A 395 -0.61 8.31 -32.42
CA LYS A 395 -0.89 7.05 -33.13
C LYS A 395 -2.05 6.28 -32.50
N MET A 396 -2.10 6.21 -31.17
CA MET A 396 -3.21 5.59 -30.46
C MET A 396 -4.54 6.29 -30.75
N GLY A 397 -4.55 7.62 -30.83
CA GLY A 397 -5.74 8.40 -31.24
C GLY A 397 -6.19 8.09 -32.66
N ASP A 398 -5.25 7.95 -33.60
CA ASP A 398 -5.53 7.57 -34.99
C ASP A 398 -6.12 6.16 -35.08
N ASP A 399 -5.53 5.19 -34.37
CA ASP A 399 -6.01 3.81 -34.29
C ASP A 399 -7.46 3.77 -33.75
N VAL A 400 -7.77 4.54 -32.71
CA VAL A 400 -9.14 4.62 -32.16
C VAL A 400 -10.11 5.18 -33.19
N ARG A 401 -9.76 6.26 -33.89
CA ARG A 401 -10.62 6.87 -34.92
C ARG A 401 -10.85 5.92 -36.09
N SER A 402 -9.82 5.19 -36.52
CA SER A 402 -9.95 4.15 -37.54
C SER A 402 -10.93 3.05 -37.11
N ILE A 403 -10.87 2.58 -35.87
CA ILE A 403 -11.78 1.56 -35.35
C ILE A 403 -13.21 2.10 -35.25
N LEU A 404 -13.39 3.36 -34.84
CA LEU A 404 -14.70 4.03 -34.81
C LEU A 404 -15.33 4.17 -36.20
N SER A 405 -14.53 4.45 -37.24
CA SER A 405 -15.02 4.46 -38.63
C SER A 405 -15.50 3.07 -39.04
N GLN A 406 -14.68 2.03 -38.81
CA GLN A 406 -15.06 0.64 -39.12
C GLN A 406 -16.39 0.22 -38.47
N LEU A 407 -16.63 0.67 -37.23
CA LEU A 407 -17.88 0.38 -36.52
C LEU A 407 -19.08 1.19 -37.03
N SER A 408 -18.85 2.38 -37.61
CA SER A 408 -19.89 3.20 -38.23
C SER A 408 -20.27 2.69 -39.62
N ASP A 409 -19.30 2.16 -40.36
CA ASP A 409 -19.45 1.65 -41.72
C ASP A 409 -19.96 0.20 -41.77
N ALA A 410 -19.99 -0.50 -40.62
CA ALA A 410 -20.55 -1.84 -40.52
C ALA A 410 -22.08 -1.79 -40.73
N PRO A 411 -22.66 -2.64 -41.62
CA PRO A 411 -24.09 -2.64 -41.87
C PRO A 411 -24.85 -2.85 -40.56
N GLN A 412 -25.78 -1.93 -40.26
CA GLN A 412 -26.72 -2.10 -39.15
C GLN A 412 -27.68 -3.23 -39.52
N ASN A 413 -27.28 -4.46 -39.27
CA ASN A 413 -28.19 -5.58 -39.33
C ASN A 413 -29.26 -5.36 -38.25
N THR A 414 -30.47 -5.11 -38.75
CA THR A 414 -31.79 -5.01 -38.11
C THR A 414 -31.97 -5.94 -36.92
#